data_AF-A0A932DD16-F1
#
_entry.id   AF-A0A932DD16-F1
#
_cell.length_a   1.000
_cell.length_b   1.000
_cell.length_c   1.000
_cell.angle_alpha   90.00
_cell.angle_beta   90.00
_cell.angle_gamma   90.00
#
_symmetry.space_group_name_H-M   'P 1'
#
loop_
_entity.id
_entity.type
_entity.pdbx_description
1 polymer ?
#
loop_
_entity_poly.entity_id
_entity_poly.type
_entity_poly.pdbx_seq_one_letter_code
_entity_poly.pdbx_strand_id
1 'polypeptide(L)'
;VDTDGDGLSDADEIARGTNPNDADSDNDGLGDGDETLIGTDPLNTTSDGDGLTDGEEVLVYFTNPLNPDTDGDGVDDFFEVAIYGTDPNVP
;
A
#
# COMPACT_ATOMS: atom_id res chain seq x y z
N VAL A 1 1.12 11.96 21.18
CA VAL A 1 1.99 12.79 20.35
C VAL A 1 2.07 12.05 19.04
N ASP A 2 1.95 12.79 17.96
CA ASP A 2 1.93 12.34 16.57
C ASP A 2 2.73 13.45 15.88
N THR A 3 4.00 13.15 15.61
CA THR A 3 5.01 14.18 15.37
C THR A 3 5.09 14.56 13.90
N ASP A 4 4.84 13.64 12.98
CA ASP A 4 4.74 13.87 11.53
C ASP A 4 3.30 14.04 11.04
N GLY A 5 2.29 13.68 11.83
CA GLY A 5 0.89 13.96 11.55
C GLY A 5 0.23 12.95 10.62
N ASP A 6 0.72 11.71 10.57
CA ASP A 6 0.21 10.64 9.70
C ASP A 6 -0.99 9.88 10.31
N GLY A 7 -1.30 10.16 11.59
CA GLY A 7 -2.41 9.55 12.33
C GLY A 7 -2.01 8.40 13.27
N LEU A 8 -0.72 8.01 13.30
CA LEU A 8 -0.15 7.17 14.35
C LEU A 8 0.45 8.04 15.47
N SER A 9 0.57 7.46 16.66
CA SER A 9 1.31 8.14 17.72
C SER A 9 2.77 7.73 17.71
N ASP A 10 3.69 8.61 18.14
CA ASP A 10 5.12 8.27 18.22
C ASP A 10 5.37 6.95 18.98
N ALA A 11 4.52 6.62 19.96
CA ALA A 11 4.62 5.37 20.71
C ALA A 11 4.15 4.16 19.91
N ASP A 12 3.11 4.32 19.07
CA ASP A 12 2.62 3.30 18.17
C ASP A 12 3.62 3.02 17.04
N GLU A 13 4.26 4.06 16.54
CA GLU A 13 5.29 3.97 15.51
C GLU A 13 6.55 3.27 16.03
N ILE A 14 7.07 3.69 17.19
CA ILE A 14 8.18 3.00 17.86
C ILE A 14 7.86 1.51 18.12
N ALA A 15 6.60 1.19 18.43
CA ALA A 15 6.18 -0.19 18.67
C ALA A 15 6.10 -1.03 17.39
N ARG A 16 5.79 -0.40 16.24
CA ARG A 16 5.75 -1.03 14.91
C ARG A 16 7.12 -1.09 14.23
N GLY A 17 8.04 -0.21 14.62
CA GLY A 17 9.35 -0.09 14.02
C GLY A 17 9.43 0.97 12.92
N THR A 18 8.38 1.76 12.73
CA THR A 18 8.37 2.96 11.89
C THR A 18 9.04 4.14 12.60
N ASN A 19 9.17 5.27 11.91
CA ASN A 19 9.90 6.44 12.39
C ASN A 19 8.95 7.60 12.76
N PRO A 20 8.87 8.02 14.03
CA PRO A 20 8.02 9.14 14.50
C PRO A 20 8.22 10.52 13.88
N ASN A 21 9.02 10.67 12.84
CA ASN A 21 9.23 11.94 12.17
C ASN A 21 9.14 11.79 10.65
N ASP A 22 8.56 10.68 10.19
CA ASP A 22 8.51 10.26 8.80
C ASP A 22 7.18 9.53 8.56
N ALA A 23 6.25 10.24 7.94
CA ALA A 23 4.87 9.78 7.76
C ALA A 23 4.71 8.61 6.76
N ASP A 24 5.78 8.19 6.09
CA ASP A 24 5.81 7.17 5.03
C ASP A 24 7.18 6.46 5.11
N SER A 25 7.25 5.43 5.94
CA SER A 25 8.48 4.77 6.37
C SER A 25 9.12 3.94 5.25
N ASP A 26 8.34 3.39 4.33
CA ASP A 26 8.85 2.58 3.21
C ASP A 26 8.94 3.36 1.89
N ASN A 27 8.42 4.58 1.86
CA ASN A 27 8.50 5.56 0.78
C ASN A 27 7.77 5.11 -0.49
N ASP A 28 6.64 4.42 -0.35
CA ASP A 28 5.82 3.96 -1.46
C ASP A 28 4.72 4.96 -1.88
N GLY A 29 4.53 6.01 -1.06
CA GLY A 29 3.57 7.08 -1.29
C GLY A 29 2.26 6.95 -0.49
N LEU A 30 2.05 5.86 0.24
CA LEU A 30 1.01 5.67 1.24
C LEU A 30 1.61 5.85 2.63
N GLY A 31 0.93 6.59 3.52
CA GLY A 31 1.51 6.88 4.85
C GLY A 31 1.30 5.75 5.85
N ASP A 32 2.18 5.61 6.84
CA ASP A 32 2.18 4.49 7.80
C ASP A 32 0.82 4.33 8.51
N GLY A 33 0.18 5.46 8.83
CA GLY A 33 -1.16 5.51 9.39
C GLY A 33 -2.26 5.00 8.45
N ASP A 34 -2.20 5.34 7.17
CA ASP A 34 -3.14 4.86 6.15
C ASP A 34 -2.93 3.37 5.89
N GLU A 35 -1.68 2.94 5.77
CA GLU A 35 -1.30 1.53 5.63
C GLU A 35 -1.78 0.69 6.81
N THR A 36 -1.53 1.17 8.04
CA THR A 36 -2.02 0.52 9.27
C THR A 36 -3.55 0.43 9.30
N LEU A 37 -4.26 1.41 8.73
CA LEU A 37 -5.72 1.43 8.67
C LEU A 37 -6.29 0.40 7.68
N ILE A 38 -5.65 0.24 6.51
CA ILE A 38 -6.10 -0.70 5.47
C ILE A 38 -5.53 -2.11 5.65
N GLY A 39 -4.53 -2.28 6.52
CA GLY A 39 -3.99 -3.57 6.92
C GLY A 39 -2.76 -4.02 6.13
N THR A 40 -2.11 -3.11 5.41
CA THR A 40 -0.77 -3.30 4.84
C THR A 40 0.31 -3.09 5.90
N ASP A 41 1.57 -3.36 5.57
CA ASP A 41 2.71 -3.23 6.48
C ASP A 41 3.54 -1.97 6.13
N PRO A 42 3.58 -0.94 7.01
CA PRO A 42 4.30 0.32 6.77
C PRO A 42 5.81 0.25 6.51
N LEU A 43 6.37 -0.95 6.51
CA LEU A 43 7.77 -1.22 6.23
C LEU A 43 7.95 -2.07 4.96
N ASN A 44 6.88 -2.28 4.19
CA ASN A 44 6.85 -3.16 3.04
C ASN A 44 6.03 -2.56 1.89
N THR A 45 6.76 -2.08 0.89
CA THR A 45 6.20 -1.36 -0.26
C THR A 45 5.22 -2.17 -1.10
N THR A 46 5.16 -3.50 -0.97
CA THR A 46 4.32 -4.38 -1.81
C THR A 46 3.69 -5.49 -0.94
N SER A 47 2.47 -5.30 -0.48
CA SER A 47 1.86 -6.18 0.54
C SER A 47 1.42 -7.54 0.01
N ASP A 48 0.93 -7.63 -1.21
CA ASP A 48 0.55 -8.90 -1.84
C ASP A 48 1.65 -9.51 -2.75
N GLY A 49 2.63 -8.69 -3.15
CA GLY A 49 3.80 -9.08 -3.90
C GLY A 49 3.57 -9.28 -5.41
N ASP A 50 2.54 -8.66 -6.00
CA ASP A 50 2.29 -8.71 -7.45
C ASP A 50 3.27 -7.84 -8.27
N GLY A 51 3.87 -6.83 -7.64
CA GLY A 51 4.86 -5.92 -8.21
C GLY A 51 4.42 -4.45 -8.30
N LEU A 52 3.17 -4.13 -7.99
CA LEU A 52 2.70 -2.78 -7.69
C LEU A 52 2.96 -2.44 -6.23
N THR A 53 3.20 -1.15 -5.93
CA THR A 53 3.28 -0.73 -4.53
C THR A 53 1.91 -0.48 -3.91
N ASP A 54 1.78 -0.60 -2.59
CA ASP A 54 0.52 -0.37 -1.90
C ASP A 54 -0.01 1.06 -2.20
N GLY A 55 0.89 2.03 -2.25
CA GLY A 55 0.62 3.39 -2.73
C GLY A 55 0.16 3.47 -4.19
N GLU A 56 0.76 2.73 -5.13
CA GLU A 56 0.31 2.69 -6.53
C GLU A 56 -1.10 2.09 -6.63
N GLU A 57 -1.34 0.99 -5.93
CA GLU A 57 -2.63 0.31 -5.92
C GLU A 57 -3.74 1.18 -5.35
N VAL A 58 -3.52 1.80 -4.19
CA VAL A 58 -4.56 2.60 -3.52
C VAL A 58 -4.77 3.96 -4.20
N LEU A 59 -3.71 4.62 -4.67
CA LEU A 59 -3.77 6.02 -5.12
C LEU A 59 -3.87 6.18 -6.64
N VAL A 60 -3.44 5.19 -7.42
CA VAL A 60 -3.36 5.28 -8.89
C VAL A 60 -4.33 4.31 -9.56
N TYR A 61 -4.26 3.03 -9.24
CA TYR A 61 -5.01 1.98 -9.93
C TYR A 61 -6.34 1.62 -9.26
N PHE A 62 -6.53 2.04 -8.00
CA PHE A 62 -7.69 1.75 -7.18
C PHE A 62 -7.96 0.25 -7.01
N THR A 63 -6.91 -0.54 -6.97
CA THR A 63 -6.91 -1.98 -6.72
C THR A 63 -6.80 -2.27 -5.22
N ASN A 64 -6.76 -3.55 -4.84
CA ASN A 64 -6.64 -3.98 -3.46
C ASN A 64 -5.21 -4.45 -3.15
N PRO A 65 -4.42 -3.72 -2.33
CA PRO A 65 -3.02 -4.05 -2.04
C PRO A 65 -2.77 -5.33 -1.24
N LEU A 66 -3.85 -6.03 -0.88
CA LEU A 66 -3.82 -7.33 -0.22
C LEU A 66 -4.28 -8.47 -1.13
N ASN A 67 -4.45 -8.21 -2.43
CA ASN A 67 -4.97 -9.17 -3.38
C ASN A 67 -4.39 -8.94 -4.78
N PRO A 68 -3.51 -9.84 -5.27
CA PRO A 68 -2.75 -9.60 -6.49
C PRO A 68 -3.60 -9.61 -7.78
N ASP A 69 -4.86 -10.04 -7.71
CA ASP A 69 -5.83 -10.11 -8.81
C ASP A 69 -7.16 -9.56 -8.29
N THR A 70 -7.32 -8.24 -8.39
CA THR A 70 -8.39 -7.48 -7.70
C THR A 70 -9.78 -7.90 -8.15
N ASP A 71 -9.97 -8.16 -9.43
CA ASP A 71 -11.27 -8.51 -10.00
C ASP A 71 -11.52 -10.02 -10.11
N GLY A 72 -10.49 -10.84 -9.94
CA GLY A 72 -10.55 -12.29 -9.88
C GLY A 72 -10.69 -12.95 -11.26
N ASP A 73 -10.22 -12.32 -12.33
CA ASP A 73 -10.27 -12.85 -13.70
C ASP A 73 -9.13 -13.86 -14.00
N GLY A 74 -8.12 -13.91 -13.12
CA GLY A 74 -6.95 -14.79 -13.21
C GLY A 74 -5.69 -14.14 -13.79
N VAL A 75 -5.65 -12.81 -13.90
CA VAL A 75 -4.48 -12.02 -14.27
C VAL A 75 -4.12 -11.09 -13.11
N ASP A 76 -2.85 -11.06 -12.71
CA ASP A 76 -2.44 -10.15 -11.63
C ASP A 76 -2.53 -8.68 -12.08
N ASP A 77 -2.91 -7.77 -11.18
CA ASP A 77 -3.16 -6.35 -11.43
C ASP A 77 -1.93 -5.68 -12.11
N PHE A 78 -0.72 -6.01 -11.65
CA PHE A 78 0.53 -5.61 -12.30
C PHE A 78 0.57 -5.96 -13.79
N PHE A 79 0.19 -7.18 -14.18
CA PHE A 79 0.24 -7.61 -15.58
C PHE A 79 -0.81 -6.89 -16.43
N GLU A 80 -1.98 -6.61 -15.86
CA GLU A 80 -3.02 -5.86 -16.53
C GLU A 80 -2.58 -4.45 -16.87
N VAL A 81 -2.02 -3.72 -15.91
CA VAL A 81 -1.62 -2.33 -16.11
C VAL A 81 -0.30 -2.20 -16.90
N ALA A 82 0.67 -3.08 -16.65
CA ALA A 82 2.01 -2.94 -17.23
C ALA A 82 2.18 -3.64 -18.59
N ILE A 83 1.45 -4.73 -18.84
CA ILE A 83 1.68 -5.60 -20.01
C ILE A 83 0.48 -5.63 -20.96
N TYR A 84 -0.74 -5.87 -20.45
CA TYR A 84 -1.92 -6.07 -21.29
C TYR A 84 -2.66 -4.77 -21.61
N GLY A 85 -2.58 -3.77 -20.74
CA GLY A 85 -3.35 -2.53 -20.83
C GLY A 85 -4.84 -2.76 -20.64
N THR A 86 -5.21 -3.73 -19.77
CA THR A 86 -6.59 -3.98 -19.32
C THR A 86 -6.88 -3.19 -18.03
N ASP A 87 -8.14 -3.22 -17.58
CA ASP A 87 -8.58 -2.51 -16.38
C ASP A 87 -8.63 -3.53 -15.23
N PRO A 88 -7.79 -3.40 -14.19
CA PRO A 88 -7.65 -4.40 -13.12
C PRO A 88 -8.84 -4.50 -12.16
N ASN A 89 -9.92 -3.78 -12.48
CA ASN A 89 -11.16 -3.79 -11.73
C ASN A 89 -12.32 -4.38 -12.56
N VAL A 90 -12.05 -4.97 -13.73
CA VAL A 90 -13.05 -5.43 -14.70
C VAL A 90 -12.65 -6.78 -15.35
N PRO A 91 -13.36 -7.88 -14.99
CA PRO A 91 -13.09 -9.21 -15.52
C PRO A 91 -13.38 -9.45 -17.02
#